data_AF-A0A7J8AGH4-F1
#
_entry.id   AF-A0A7J8AGH4-F1
#
_cell.length_a   1.000
_cell.length_b   1.000
_cell.length_c   1.000
_cell.angle_alpha   90.00
_cell.angle_beta   90.00
_cell.angle_gamma   90.00
#
_symmetry.space_group_name_H-M   'P 1'
#
loop_
_entity.id
_entity.type
_entity.pdbx_description
1 polymer ?
#
loop_
_entity_poly.entity_id
_entity_poly.type
_entity_poly.pdbx_seq_one_letter_code
_entity_poly.pdbx_strand_id
1 'polypeptide(L)'
;MLEIQQAEAQLSELDLLASMFPGESEFIVNDQLALAELKDCVEKSTMEGRSSKVYFTINMNLHISEEAMAMFSLACILPFKYPAVLPEITVRSVVLSRSQQTQLNTDLTTYLQKNCLGDVCILNATDWVRERASGYVSRDTTPSLAPGSTIQPIDLILTRLWIYSHHIYNKCKRKDILEWAKELSLSGFSMPGKPGVVCVEGPQSACEEFWSRFAFMDFVCCINNFSAKPDPRAVQ
;
A
#
# COMPACT_ATOMS: atom_id res chain seq x y z
N MET A 1 8.73 18.43 28.10
CA MET A 1 7.37 18.18 28.63
C MET A 1 6.35 18.02 27.49
N LEU A 2 6.14 19.01 26.62
CA LEU A 2 5.13 18.90 25.54
C LEU A 2 5.39 17.74 24.56
N GLU A 3 6.63 17.52 24.13
CA GLU A 3 6.98 16.43 23.20
C GLU A 3 6.78 15.04 23.82
N ILE A 4 6.97 14.91 25.14
CA ILE A 4 6.76 13.66 25.87
C ILE A 4 5.26 13.35 25.94
N GLN A 5 4.43 14.35 26.24
CA GLN A 5 2.97 14.22 26.19
C GLN A 5 2.47 13.85 24.78
N GLN A 6 3.09 14.39 23.73
CA GLN A 6 2.79 14.00 22.35
C GLN A 6 3.16 12.53 22.08
N ALA A 7 4.33 12.08 22.55
CA ALA A 7 4.74 10.69 22.44
C ALA A 7 3.82 9.74 23.24
N GLU A 8 3.42 10.12 24.45
CA GLU A 8 2.45 9.37 25.26
C GLU A 8 1.09 9.25 24.55
N ALA A 9 0.60 10.34 23.96
CA ALA A 9 -0.65 10.34 23.20
C ALA A 9 -0.56 9.43 21.96
N GLN A 10 0.56 9.46 21.24
CA GLN A 10 0.83 8.55 20.11
C GLN A 10 0.80 7.09 20.53
N LEU A 11 1.52 6.77 21.61
CA LEU A 11 1.62 5.40 22.10
C LEU A 11 0.25 4.89 22.58
N SER A 12 -0.49 5.72 23.32
CA SER A 12 -1.83 5.40 23.80
C SER A 12 -2.81 5.13 22.66
N GLU A 13 -2.75 5.92 21.58
CA GLU A 13 -3.58 5.68 20.39
C GLU A 13 -3.19 4.38 19.67
N LEU A 14 -1.90 4.07 19.55
CA LEU A 14 -1.44 2.81 18.94
C LEU A 14 -1.89 1.58 19.74
N ASP A 15 -1.80 1.62 21.06
CA ASP A 15 -2.25 0.53 21.94
C ASP A 15 -3.78 0.36 21.88
N LEU A 16 -4.53 1.47 21.75
CA LEU A 16 -5.97 1.43 21.49
C LEU A 16 -6.29 0.80 20.14
N LEU A 17 -5.57 1.18 19.07
CA LEU A 17 -5.76 0.61 17.74
C LEU A 17 -5.47 -0.89 17.73
N ALA A 18 -4.40 -1.34 18.40
CA ALA A 18 -4.08 -2.76 18.54
C ALA A 18 -5.20 -3.55 19.25
N SER A 19 -5.92 -2.91 20.18
CA SER A 19 -7.06 -3.51 20.88
C SER A 19 -8.34 -3.50 20.05
N MET A 20 -8.55 -2.46 19.24
CA MET A 20 -9.73 -2.28 18.38
C MET A 20 -9.70 -3.16 17.11
N PHE A 21 -8.50 -3.50 16.64
CA PHE A 21 -8.26 -4.30 15.44
C PHE A 21 -7.49 -5.59 15.80
N PRO A 22 -8.14 -6.55 16.47
CA PRO A 22 -7.48 -7.75 16.98
C PRO A 22 -7.11 -8.76 15.87
N GLY A 23 -7.58 -8.59 14.64
CA GLY A 23 -7.27 -9.50 13.55
C GLY A 23 -5.79 -9.46 13.15
N GLU A 24 -5.20 -10.63 12.88
CA GLU A 24 -3.76 -10.77 12.57
C GLU A 24 -3.29 -9.96 11.35
N SER A 25 -4.22 -9.62 10.45
CA SER A 25 -3.95 -8.81 9.26
C SER A 25 -4.67 -7.46 9.26
N GLU A 26 -5.36 -7.09 10.33
CA GLU A 26 -6.13 -5.84 10.42
C GLU A 26 -5.26 -4.66 10.82
N PHE A 27 -4.35 -4.82 11.79
CA PHE A 27 -3.41 -3.79 12.22
C PHE A 27 -1.97 -4.29 12.13
N ILE A 28 -1.20 -3.69 11.23
CA ILE A 28 0.18 -4.11 10.94
C ILE A 28 1.11 -2.93 11.17
N VAL A 29 1.96 -3.02 12.20
CA VAL A 29 3.05 -2.07 12.40
C VAL A 29 4.21 -2.46 11.47
N ASN A 30 4.43 -1.65 10.44
CA ASN A 30 5.44 -1.91 9.42
C ASN A 30 6.86 -1.65 9.94
N ASP A 31 7.01 -0.65 10.80
CA ASP A 31 8.29 -0.29 11.43
C ASP A 31 8.23 -0.58 12.95
N GLN A 32 8.62 -1.79 13.32
CA GLN A 32 8.67 -2.24 14.72
C GLN A 32 9.77 -1.52 15.51
N LEU A 33 10.83 -1.04 14.84
CA LEU A 33 11.90 -0.31 15.51
C LEU A 33 11.40 1.08 15.94
N ALA A 34 10.70 1.80 15.06
CA ALA A 34 10.12 3.10 15.41
C ALA A 34 9.10 3.00 16.56
N LEU A 35 8.34 1.91 16.65
CA LEU A 35 7.44 1.65 17.79
C LEU A 35 8.23 1.39 19.09
N ALA A 36 9.29 0.58 19.03
CA ALA A 36 10.14 0.31 20.19
C ALA A 36 10.84 1.58 20.68
N GLU A 37 11.37 2.41 19.78
CA GLU A 37 11.95 3.72 20.10
C GLU A 37 10.89 4.63 20.77
N LEU A 38 9.66 4.65 20.25
CA LEU A 38 8.57 5.43 20.85
C LEU A 38 8.26 4.96 22.28
N LYS A 39 8.18 3.65 22.53
CA LYS A 39 7.96 3.08 23.87
C LYS A 39 9.08 3.45 24.82
N ASP A 40 10.32 3.28 24.40
CA ASP A 40 11.51 3.60 25.20
C ASP A 40 11.59 5.10 25.53
N CYS A 41 11.23 5.97 24.58
CA CYS A 41 11.16 7.42 24.80
C CYS A 41 10.15 7.80 25.90
N VAL A 42 8.99 7.16 25.91
CA VAL A 42 7.94 7.38 26.93
C VAL A 42 8.41 6.86 28.29
N GLU A 43 8.95 5.64 28.35
CA GLU A 43 9.41 5.03 29.60
C GLU A 43 10.56 5.82 30.25
N LYS A 44 11.54 6.27 29.45
CA LYS A 44 12.71 7.02 29.93
C LYS A 44 12.46 8.52 30.03
N SER A 45 11.29 9.01 29.60
CA SER A 45 10.97 10.44 29.53
C SER A 45 12.05 11.28 28.81
N THR A 46 12.71 10.69 27.81
CA THR A 46 13.75 11.32 26.99
C THR A 46 13.42 11.14 25.51
N MET A 47 13.77 12.14 24.69
CA MET A 47 13.64 12.07 23.23
C MET A 47 14.91 11.53 22.57
N GLU A 48 15.95 11.26 23.35
CA GLU A 48 17.20 10.69 22.87
C GLU A 48 16.99 9.26 22.37
N GLY A 49 17.07 9.07 21.05
CA GLY A 49 16.96 7.77 20.41
C GLY A 49 15.84 7.65 19.38
N ARG A 50 14.90 8.60 19.34
CA ARG A 50 13.84 8.61 18.31
C ARG A 50 14.39 9.07 16.97
N SER A 51 14.56 8.13 16.05
CA SER A 51 15.14 8.36 14.73
C SER A 51 14.09 8.36 13.62
N SER A 52 13.01 7.59 13.80
CA SER A 52 12.07 7.25 12.74
C SER A 52 10.62 7.54 13.11
N LYS A 53 9.82 7.95 12.13
CA LYS A 53 8.37 8.14 12.28
C LYS A 53 7.69 6.77 12.33
N VAL A 54 6.70 6.59 13.21
CA VAL A 54 5.96 5.33 13.27
C VAL A 54 5.12 5.17 12.01
N TYR A 55 5.32 4.07 11.31
CA TYR A 55 4.57 3.68 10.11
C TYR A 55 3.82 2.38 10.36
N PHE A 56 2.52 2.39 10.15
CA PHE A 56 1.65 1.24 10.28
C PHE A 56 0.54 1.26 9.23
N THR A 57 -0.10 0.12 9.03
CA THR A 57 -1.19 -0.08 8.08
C THR A 57 -2.41 -0.66 8.80
N ILE A 58 -3.58 -0.07 8.58
CA ILE A 58 -4.88 -0.62 8.99
C ILE A 58 -5.59 -1.16 7.76
N ASN A 59 -5.93 -2.44 7.76
CA ASN A 59 -6.73 -3.07 6.70
C ASN A 59 -8.18 -3.24 7.17
N MET A 60 -9.11 -2.74 6.36
CA MET A 60 -10.54 -2.86 6.61
C MET A 60 -11.23 -3.50 5.42
N ASN A 61 -12.03 -4.54 5.68
CA ASN A 61 -12.91 -5.11 4.66
C ASN A 61 -14.24 -4.35 4.67
N LEU A 62 -14.53 -3.67 3.56
CA LEU A 62 -15.71 -2.85 3.39
C LEU A 62 -16.64 -3.45 2.33
N HIS A 63 -17.94 -3.40 2.59
CA HIS A 63 -18.95 -3.75 1.60
C HIS A 63 -19.03 -2.63 0.55
N ILE A 64 -18.72 -2.97 -0.69
CA ILE A 64 -18.81 -2.06 -1.84
C ILE A 64 -20.16 -2.21 -2.54
N SER A 65 -20.68 -3.44 -2.58
CA SER A 65 -21.98 -3.81 -3.13
C SER A 65 -22.64 -4.87 -2.22
N GLU A 66 -23.91 -5.20 -2.46
CA GLU A 66 -24.68 -6.19 -1.68
C GLU A 66 -23.96 -7.55 -1.55
N GLU A 67 -23.10 -7.90 -2.51
CA GLU A 67 -22.44 -9.21 -2.60
C GLU A 67 -20.91 -9.13 -2.60
N ALA A 68 -20.31 -7.92 -2.62
CA ALA A 68 -18.87 -7.75 -2.82
C ALA A 68 -18.22 -6.96 -1.68
N MET A 69 -17.32 -7.63 -0.97
CA MET A 69 -16.40 -7.04 0.00
C MET A 69 -15.06 -6.75 -0.67
N ALA A 70 -14.46 -5.60 -0.37
CA ALA A 70 -13.07 -5.37 -0.73
C ALA A 70 -12.28 -4.78 0.42
N MET A 71 -10.98 -5.04 0.38
CA MET A 71 -10.02 -4.58 1.35
C MET A 71 -9.58 -3.15 1.03
N PHE A 72 -9.61 -2.30 2.04
CA PHE A 72 -9.04 -0.95 2.02
C PHE A 72 -7.91 -0.91 3.03
N SER A 73 -6.72 -0.55 2.56
CA SER A 73 -5.50 -0.42 3.36
C SER A 73 -5.22 1.06 3.61
N LEU A 74 -5.17 1.45 4.88
CA LEU A 74 -4.85 2.79 5.34
C LEU A 74 -3.42 2.78 5.84
N ALA A 75 -2.51 3.32 5.04
CA ALA A 75 -1.12 3.53 5.43
C ALA A 75 -1.02 4.84 6.22
N CYS A 76 -0.64 4.74 7.49
CA CYS A 76 -0.58 5.85 8.43
C CYS A 76 0.86 6.08 8.89
N ILE A 77 1.34 7.31 8.77
CA ILE A 77 2.64 7.73 9.28
C ILE A 77 2.40 8.82 10.32
N LEU A 78 2.93 8.63 11.53
CA LEU A 78 2.82 9.59 12.62
C LEU A 78 4.06 10.49 12.68
N PRO A 79 3.95 11.81 12.40
CA PRO A 79 5.03 12.75 12.64
C PRO A 79 5.37 12.85 14.13
N PHE A 80 6.60 13.24 14.47
CA PHE A 80 7.02 13.42 15.87
C PHE A 80 6.17 14.42 16.66
N LYS A 81 5.56 15.39 15.96
CA LYS A 81 4.72 16.44 16.57
C LYS A 81 3.24 16.09 16.63
N TYR A 82 2.81 14.91 16.15
CA TYR A 82 1.41 14.50 16.24
C TYR A 82 1.03 14.26 17.72
N PRO A 83 -0.15 14.71 18.21
CA PRO A 83 -1.31 15.22 17.46
C PRO A 83 -1.34 16.71 17.11
N ALA A 84 -0.32 17.50 17.49
CA ALA A 84 -0.29 18.94 17.17
C ALA A 84 -0.21 19.23 15.66
N VAL A 85 0.35 18.30 14.88
CA VAL A 85 0.25 18.26 13.41
C VAL A 85 -0.45 16.98 13.01
N LEU A 86 -1.17 17.00 11.89
CA LEU A 86 -1.89 15.82 11.40
C LEU A 86 -0.95 14.68 10.97
N PRO A 87 -1.45 13.44 11.01
CA PRO A 87 -0.74 12.29 10.47
C PRO A 87 -0.81 12.30 8.93
N GLU A 88 0.15 11.65 8.31
CA GLU A 88 0.14 11.41 6.87
C GLU A 88 -0.61 10.09 6.62
N ILE A 89 -1.86 10.18 6.16
CA ILE A 89 -2.71 9.00 5.89
C ILE A 89 -2.92 8.86 4.39
N THR A 90 -2.63 7.67 3.87
CA THR A 90 -2.91 7.30 2.48
C THR A 90 -3.76 6.03 2.42
N VAL A 91 -4.94 6.15 1.85
CA VAL A 91 -5.86 5.04 1.60
C VAL A 91 -5.54 4.43 0.24
N ARG A 92 -5.53 3.10 0.20
CA ARG A 92 -5.31 2.28 -0.99
C ARG A 92 -6.31 1.15 -1.04
N SER A 93 -6.81 0.84 -2.22
CA SER A 93 -7.60 -0.37 -2.46
C SER A 93 -7.50 -0.75 -3.93
N VAL A 94 -7.54 -2.06 -4.21
CA VAL A 94 -7.47 -2.61 -5.57
C VAL A 94 -8.70 -2.24 -6.43
N VAL A 95 -9.80 -1.86 -5.77
CA VAL A 95 -11.06 -1.48 -6.44
C VAL A 95 -11.10 0.00 -6.82
N LEU A 96 -10.19 0.82 -6.32
CA LEU A 96 -10.15 2.24 -6.61
C LEU A 96 -9.24 2.51 -7.81
N SER A 97 -9.73 3.28 -8.77
CA SER A 97 -8.88 3.85 -9.82
C SER A 97 -7.95 4.93 -9.25
N ARG A 98 -6.88 5.28 -9.99
CA ARG A 98 -5.92 6.31 -9.56
C ARG A 98 -6.59 7.66 -9.28
N SER A 99 -7.57 8.06 -10.08
CA SER A 99 -8.31 9.31 -9.89
C SER A 99 -9.20 9.25 -8.65
N GLN A 100 -9.95 8.16 -8.47
CA GLN A 100 -10.80 7.95 -7.30
C GLN A 100 -9.98 7.93 -6.00
N GLN A 101 -8.85 7.23 -6.00
CA GLN A 101 -7.94 7.18 -4.87
C GLN A 101 -7.36 8.56 -4.53
N THR A 102 -6.98 9.35 -5.54
CA THR A 102 -6.48 10.71 -5.33
C THR A 102 -7.56 11.60 -4.74
N GLN A 103 -8.79 11.50 -5.24
CA GLN A 103 -9.94 12.25 -4.72
C GLN A 103 -10.24 11.87 -3.27
N LEU A 104 -10.31 10.58 -2.96
CA LEU A 104 -10.59 10.07 -1.61
C LEU A 104 -9.52 10.56 -0.62
N ASN A 105 -8.24 10.46 -0.96
CA ASN A 105 -7.16 10.94 -0.09
C ASN A 105 -7.18 12.46 0.11
N THR A 106 -7.55 13.22 -0.92
CA THR A 106 -7.70 14.68 -0.83
C THR A 106 -8.86 15.06 0.10
N ASP A 107 -10.00 14.39 -0.05
CA ASP A 107 -11.18 14.62 0.76
C ASP A 107 -10.95 14.19 2.23
N LEU A 108 -10.26 13.07 2.46
CA LEU A 108 -9.85 12.62 3.79
C LEU A 108 -8.92 13.64 4.46
N THR A 109 -7.90 14.12 3.76
CA THR A 109 -6.98 15.12 4.30
C THR A 109 -7.72 16.41 4.68
N THR A 110 -8.67 16.83 3.84
CA THR A 110 -9.52 18.01 4.10
C THR A 110 -10.42 17.79 5.33
N TYR A 111 -10.97 16.59 5.50
CA TYR A 111 -11.77 16.23 6.68
C TYR A 111 -10.95 16.30 7.97
N LEU A 112 -9.73 15.75 7.97
CA LEU A 112 -8.85 15.74 9.14
C LEU A 112 -8.40 17.15 9.53
N GLN A 113 -8.08 18.00 8.55
CA GLN A 113 -7.73 19.41 8.77
C GLN A 113 -8.86 20.20 9.43
N LYS A 114 -10.11 19.89 9.08
CA LYS A 114 -11.26 20.63 9.59
C LYS A 114 -11.70 20.18 10.99
N ASN A 115 -11.63 18.88 11.28
CA ASN A 115 -12.32 18.30 12.44
C ASN A 115 -11.39 17.74 13.52
N CYS A 116 -10.11 17.51 13.22
CA CYS A 116 -9.26 16.66 14.06
C CYS A 116 -7.89 17.28 14.37
N LEU A 117 -7.68 18.56 14.09
CA LEU A 117 -6.40 19.22 14.34
C LEU A 117 -6.21 19.47 15.84
N GLY A 118 -5.15 18.89 16.41
CA GLY A 118 -4.79 19.03 17.83
C GLY A 118 -5.11 17.82 18.71
N ASP A 119 -5.87 16.86 18.20
CA ASP A 119 -6.26 15.63 18.92
C ASP A 119 -5.90 14.37 18.11
N VAL A 120 -5.89 13.22 18.79
CA VAL A 120 -5.71 11.91 18.17
C VAL A 120 -6.89 11.58 17.24
N CYS A 121 -6.62 11.12 16.02
CA CYS A 121 -7.60 11.12 14.94
C CYS A 121 -7.56 9.91 13.99
N ILE A 122 -6.77 8.87 14.30
CA ILE A 122 -6.66 7.70 13.41
C ILE A 122 -7.99 6.93 13.35
N LEU A 123 -8.68 6.77 14.48
CA LEU A 123 -10.00 6.14 14.50
C LEU A 123 -11.02 6.94 13.69
N ASN A 124 -11.07 8.27 13.86
CA ASN A 124 -11.92 9.15 13.05
C ASN A 124 -11.65 9.00 11.54
N ALA A 125 -10.37 8.86 11.15
CA ALA A 125 -10.00 8.59 9.77
C ALA A 125 -10.55 7.24 9.30
N THR A 126 -10.42 6.18 10.11
CA THR A 126 -10.95 4.85 9.76
C THR A 126 -12.47 4.85 9.60
N ASP A 127 -13.19 5.53 10.49
CA ASP A 127 -14.65 5.63 10.43
C ASP A 127 -15.10 6.44 9.21
N TRP A 128 -14.45 7.57 8.93
CA TRP A 128 -14.74 8.37 7.75
C TRP A 128 -14.54 7.58 6.45
N VAL A 129 -13.45 6.80 6.37
CA VAL A 129 -13.20 5.92 5.22
C VAL A 129 -14.26 4.83 5.15
N ARG A 130 -14.64 4.20 6.27
CA ARG A 130 -15.70 3.19 6.31
C ARG A 130 -17.03 3.72 5.77
N GLU A 131 -17.40 4.94 6.12
CA GLU A 131 -18.66 5.56 5.67
C GLU A 131 -18.64 6.00 4.20
N ARG A 132 -17.51 6.51 3.70
CA ARG A 132 -17.46 7.17 2.39
C ARG A 132 -16.79 6.37 1.28
N ALA A 133 -15.97 5.37 1.60
CA ALA A 133 -15.19 4.62 0.62
C ALA A 133 -16.05 3.98 -0.48
N SER A 134 -17.19 3.36 -0.13
CA SER A 134 -18.10 2.72 -1.09
C SER A 134 -18.62 3.70 -2.15
N GLY A 135 -18.86 4.96 -1.77
CA GLY A 135 -19.33 6.03 -2.66
C GLY A 135 -18.29 6.52 -3.68
N TYR A 136 -17.00 6.16 -3.52
CA TYR A 136 -15.97 6.44 -4.53
C TYR A 136 -15.86 5.31 -5.56
N VAL A 137 -16.21 4.08 -5.19
CA VAL A 137 -16.12 2.92 -6.09
C VAL A 137 -17.28 2.89 -7.08
N SER A 138 -18.49 3.27 -6.64
CA SER A 138 -19.71 3.22 -7.47
C SER A 138 -19.80 4.31 -8.55
N ARG A 139 -18.91 5.32 -8.51
CA ARG A 139 -19.07 6.56 -9.29
C ARG A 139 -18.76 6.43 -10.79
N ASP A 140 -18.31 5.27 -11.26
CA ASP A 140 -17.98 5.02 -12.68
C ASP A 140 -19.05 4.25 -13.49
N THR A 141 -20.21 3.90 -12.92
CA THR A 141 -21.31 3.33 -13.73
C THR A 141 -22.10 4.43 -14.45
N THR A 142 -21.53 5.01 -15.49
CA THR A 142 -22.33 5.63 -16.56
C THR A 142 -22.61 4.55 -17.61
N PRO A 143 -23.87 4.14 -17.85
CA PRO A 143 -24.16 3.00 -18.72
C PRO A 143 -24.03 3.41 -20.19
N SER A 144 -22.93 3.06 -20.84
CA SER A 144 -22.87 3.00 -22.30
C SER A 144 -23.14 1.57 -22.74
N LEU A 145 -24.39 1.32 -23.13
CA LEU A 145 -24.85 0.06 -23.73
C LEU A 145 -24.13 -0.25 -25.04
N ALA A 146 -23.48 -1.40 -25.12
CA ALA A 146 -23.36 -2.19 -26.35
C ALA A 146 -23.17 -3.68 -25.99
N PRO A 147 -23.99 -4.61 -26.50
CA PRO A 147 -23.92 -6.03 -26.15
C PRO A 147 -23.02 -6.80 -27.12
N GLY A 148 -22.17 -7.68 -26.58
CA GLY A 148 -21.59 -8.79 -27.33
C GLY A 148 -20.10 -9.02 -27.09
N SER A 149 -19.77 -9.81 -26.07
CA SER A 149 -19.17 -11.14 -26.26
C SER A 149 -18.89 -11.77 -24.89
N THR A 150 -19.39 -12.98 -24.71
CA THR A 150 -19.14 -13.82 -23.54
C THR A 150 -17.68 -14.27 -23.51
N ILE A 151 -16.85 -13.63 -22.70
CA ILE A 151 -15.61 -14.23 -22.18
C ILE A 151 -15.57 -13.93 -20.69
N GLN A 152 -15.49 -14.99 -19.90
CA GLN A 152 -15.45 -14.99 -18.44
C GLN A 152 -14.44 -13.95 -17.92
N PRO A 153 -14.78 -13.11 -16.93
CA PRO A 153 -13.82 -12.24 -16.29
C PRO A 153 -12.92 -13.10 -15.39
N ILE A 154 -11.84 -13.63 -15.95
CA ILE A 154 -10.69 -13.99 -15.13
C ILE A 154 -10.21 -12.66 -14.56
N ASP A 155 -10.32 -12.49 -13.24
CA ASP A 155 -9.76 -11.36 -12.51
C ASP A 155 -8.26 -11.28 -12.82
N LEU A 156 -7.90 -10.54 -13.86
CA LEU A 156 -6.50 -10.26 -14.19
C LEU A 156 -5.99 -9.35 -13.09
N ILE A 157 -5.30 -9.91 -12.11
CA ILE A 157 -4.53 -9.10 -11.18
C ILE A 157 -3.28 -8.65 -11.93
N LEU A 158 -3.08 -7.34 -12.14
CA LEU A 158 -1.81 -6.80 -12.60
C LEU A 158 -0.89 -6.65 -11.39
N THR A 159 0.27 -7.27 -11.45
CA THR A 159 1.29 -7.23 -10.40
C THR A 159 2.51 -6.50 -10.92
N ARG A 160 3.15 -5.72 -10.04
CA ARG A 160 4.49 -5.19 -10.29
C ARG A 160 5.51 -5.84 -9.36
N LEU A 161 6.48 -6.49 -9.96
CA LEU A 161 7.55 -7.24 -9.31
C LEU A 161 8.85 -6.42 -9.34
N TRP A 162 9.40 -6.12 -8.16
CA TRP A 162 10.73 -5.53 -8.02
C TRP A 162 11.73 -6.59 -7.60
N ILE A 163 12.78 -6.73 -8.40
CA ILE A 163 13.79 -7.75 -8.25
C ILE A 163 15.14 -7.08 -8.01
N TYR A 164 15.71 -7.34 -6.84
CA TYR A 164 17.03 -6.86 -6.46
C TYR A 164 18.04 -8.00 -6.49
N SER A 165 19.04 -7.86 -7.36
CA SER A 165 20.18 -8.76 -7.43
C SER A 165 21.45 -8.02 -7.06
N HIS A 166 22.40 -8.72 -6.43
CA HIS A 166 23.69 -8.15 -6.09
C HIS A 166 24.45 -7.63 -7.33
N HIS A 167 24.28 -8.28 -8.48
CA HIS A 167 24.81 -7.81 -9.76
C HIS A 167 24.17 -8.51 -10.96
N ILE A 168 24.02 -7.80 -12.08
CA ILE A 168 23.55 -8.37 -13.36
C ILE A 168 24.60 -8.08 -14.45
N TYR A 169 25.71 -8.80 -14.39
CA TYR A 169 26.84 -8.60 -15.32
C TYR A 169 26.83 -9.55 -16.52
N ASN A 170 26.34 -10.77 -16.33
CA ASN A 170 26.37 -11.80 -17.37
C ASN A 170 25.54 -11.35 -18.58
N LYS A 171 26.15 -11.38 -19.78
CA LYS A 171 25.51 -10.99 -21.04
C LYS A 171 24.34 -11.93 -21.39
N CYS A 172 24.45 -13.22 -21.06
CA CYS A 172 23.35 -14.18 -21.24
C CYS A 172 22.18 -13.82 -20.33
N LYS A 173 22.43 -13.62 -19.01
CA LYS A 173 21.39 -13.20 -18.05
C LYS A 173 20.63 -11.95 -18.51
N ARG A 174 21.34 -10.95 -19.03
CA ARG A 174 20.72 -9.72 -19.58
C ARG A 174 19.78 -10.01 -20.76
N LYS A 175 20.18 -10.92 -21.64
CA LYS A 175 19.37 -11.32 -22.79
C LYS A 175 18.15 -12.12 -22.34
N ASP A 176 18.35 -13.10 -21.45
CA ASP A 176 17.29 -13.97 -20.92
C ASP A 176 16.20 -13.15 -20.22
N ILE A 177 16.59 -12.16 -19.41
CA ILE A 177 15.65 -11.22 -18.74
C ILE A 177 14.75 -10.51 -19.76
N LEU A 178 15.32 -10.00 -20.85
CA LEU A 178 14.57 -9.29 -21.89
C LEU A 178 13.70 -10.25 -22.71
N GLU A 179 14.20 -11.46 -22.96
CA GLU A 179 13.51 -12.50 -23.72
C GLU A 179 12.30 -13.03 -22.96
N TRP A 180 12.45 -13.35 -21.67
CA TRP A 180 11.34 -13.79 -20.81
C TRP A 180 10.30 -12.69 -20.60
N ALA A 181 10.72 -11.44 -20.44
CA ALA A 181 9.78 -10.32 -20.33
C ALA A 181 8.92 -10.19 -21.60
N LYS A 182 9.54 -10.34 -22.77
CA LYS A 182 8.83 -10.30 -24.06
C LYS A 182 7.94 -11.51 -24.27
N GLU A 183 8.39 -12.71 -23.92
CA GLU A 183 7.63 -13.96 -24.01
C GLU A 183 6.36 -13.91 -23.15
N LEU A 184 6.49 -13.44 -21.91
CA LEU A 184 5.40 -13.34 -20.95
C LEU A 184 4.56 -12.06 -21.12
N SER A 185 4.81 -11.27 -22.17
CA SER A 185 4.15 -9.98 -22.45
C SER A 185 4.16 -9.02 -21.24
N LEU A 186 5.26 -9.01 -20.50
CA LEU A 186 5.48 -8.15 -19.35
C LEU A 186 6.12 -6.83 -19.80
N SER A 187 5.66 -5.73 -19.20
CA SER A 187 6.26 -4.40 -19.34
C SER A 187 7.25 -4.14 -18.21
N GLY A 188 8.20 -3.22 -18.37
CA GLY A 188 9.13 -2.87 -17.29
C GLY A 188 10.52 -2.47 -17.77
N PHE A 189 11.52 -2.63 -16.89
CA PHE A 189 12.91 -2.27 -17.18
C PHE A 189 13.90 -3.17 -16.46
N SER A 190 15.12 -3.25 -17.00
CA SER A 190 16.26 -3.93 -16.41
C SER A 190 17.46 -2.99 -16.41
N MET A 191 18.00 -2.72 -15.22
CA MET A 191 19.20 -1.91 -15.01
C MET A 191 20.36 -2.85 -14.65
N PRO A 192 21.17 -3.27 -15.63
CA PRO A 192 22.34 -4.08 -15.35
C PRO A 192 23.43 -3.25 -14.65
N GLY A 193 23.91 -3.72 -13.51
CA GLY A 193 24.89 -3.01 -12.69
C GLY A 193 25.14 -3.68 -11.35
N LYS A 194 25.65 -2.90 -10.39
CA LYS A 194 25.82 -3.27 -8.98
C LYS A 194 25.24 -2.14 -8.09
N PRO A 195 24.05 -2.33 -7.49
CA PRO A 195 23.19 -3.51 -7.60
C PRO A 195 22.53 -3.61 -8.98
N GLY A 196 22.13 -4.83 -9.37
CA GLY A 196 21.29 -5.03 -10.54
C GLY A 196 19.81 -4.95 -10.11
N VAL A 197 19.03 -4.15 -10.83
CA VAL A 197 17.60 -3.96 -10.54
C VAL A 197 16.78 -4.34 -11.75
N VAL A 198 15.74 -5.14 -11.56
CA VAL A 198 14.75 -5.46 -12.59
C VAL A 198 13.36 -5.15 -12.05
N CYS A 199 12.56 -4.49 -12.86
CA CYS A 199 11.16 -4.22 -12.58
C CYS A 199 10.34 -4.80 -13.73
N VAL A 200 9.37 -5.65 -13.42
CA VAL A 200 8.41 -6.17 -14.41
C VAL A 200 6.98 -5.95 -13.92
N GLU A 201 6.08 -5.66 -14.84
CA GLU A 201 4.69 -5.31 -14.60
C GLU A 201 3.81 -5.99 -15.65
N GLY A 202 2.80 -6.72 -15.19
CA GLY A 202 1.85 -7.44 -16.03
C GLY A 202 0.95 -8.36 -15.20
N PRO A 203 0.24 -9.32 -15.82
CA PRO A 203 -0.63 -10.24 -15.10
C PRO A 203 0.11 -11.03 -14.02
N GLN A 204 -0.53 -11.30 -12.88
CA GLN A 204 0.07 -11.95 -11.72
C GLN A 204 0.70 -13.30 -12.07
N SER A 205 -0.01 -14.14 -12.84
CA SER A 205 0.50 -15.44 -13.29
C SER A 205 1.79 -15.30 -14.11
N ALA A 206 1.85 -14.30 -15.00
CA ALA A 206 3.01 -14.02 -15.82
C ALA A 206 4.19 -13.48 -14.96
N CYS A 207 3.91 -12.63 -13.98
CA CYS A 207 4.93 -12.16 -13.03
C CYS A 207 5.48 -13.28 -12.14
N GLU A 208 4.63 -14.19 -11.65
CA GLU A 208 5.03 -15.35 -10.85
C GLU A 208 5.87 -16.35 -11.67
N GLU A 209 5.51 -16.55 -12.94
CA GLU A 209 6.29 -17.37 -13.87
C GLU A 209 7.66 -16.72 -14.17
N PHE A 210 7.67 -15.41 -14.41
CA PHE A 210 8.92 -14.66 -14.60
C PHE A 210 9.83 -14.78 -13.36
N TRP A 211 9.26 -14.63 -12.17
CA TRP A 211 9.98 -14.80 -10.91
C TRP A 211 10.55 -16.21 -10.76
N SER A 212 9.77 -17.25 -11.10
CA SER A 212 10.21 -18.64 -11.02
C SER A 212 11.42 -18.93 -11.92
N ARG A 213 11.45 -18.35 -13.14
CA ARG A 213 12.61 -18.42 -14.05
C ARG A 213 13.81 -17.63 -13.52
N PHE A 214 13.57 -16.47 -12.89
CA PHE A 214 14.62 -15.59 -12.37
C PHE A 214 15.27 -16.12 -11.07
N ALA A 215 14.47 -16.63 -10.12
CA ALA A 215 14.92 -17.09 -8.81
C ALA A 215 15.82 -18.33 -8.89
N PHE A 216 15.70 -19.12 -9.96
CA PHE A 216 16.60 -20.26 -10.21
C PHE A 216 18.05 -19.82 -10.51
N MET A 217 18.29 -18.54 -10.77
CA MET A 217 19.57 -18.06 -11.29
C MET A 217 20.54 -17.43 -10.28
N ASP A 218 20.18 -17.15 -9.00
CA ASP A 218 21.07 -16.80 -7.84
C ASP A 218 20.26 -16.15 -6.66
N PHE A 219 20.91 -15.83 -5.51
CA PHE A 219 20.34 -15.11 -4.35
C PHE A 219 19.74 -13.74 -4.74
N VAL A 220 18.42 -13.61 -4.64
CA VAL A 220 17.66 -12.45 -5.11
C VAL A 220 16.56 -12.10 -4.09
N CYS A 221 16.37 -10.82 -3.81
CA CYS A 221 15.27 -10.34 -2.97
C CYS A 221 14.14 -9.83 -3.87
N CYS A 222 12.94 -10.34 -3.63
CA CYS A 222 11.73 -9.90 -4.32
C CYS A 222 10.88 -9.02 -3.41
N ILE A 223 10.51 -7.85 -3.92
CA ILE A 223 9.56 -6.95 -3.28
C ILE A 223 8.36 -6.84 -4.22
N ASN A 224 7.27 -7.54 -3.89
CA ASN A 224 5.99 -7.35 -4.56
C ASN A 224 5.39 -6.04 -4.08
N ASN A 225 5.20 -5.10 -5.01
CA ASN A 225 4.47 -3.87 -4.73
C ASN A 225 3.34 -3.75 -5.75
N PHE A 226 2.11 -3.76 -5.24
CA PHE A 226 0.84 -3.53 -5.93
C PHE A 226 0.29 -4.67 -6.80
N SER A 227 -0.96 -4.98 -6.48
CA SER A 227 -1.96 -5.67 -7.30
C SER A 227 -2.95 -4.59 -7.77
N ALA A 228 -3.19 -4.45 -9.07
CA ALA A 228 -4.20 -3.55 -9.65
C ALA A 228 -5.01 -4.31 -10.69
N LYS A 229 -6.34 -4.15 -10.76
CA LYS A 229 -7.12 -4.72 -11.87
C LYS A 229 -6.84 -3.93 -13.17
N PRO A 230 -6.85 -4.57 -14.35
CA PRO A 230 -6.64 -3.89 -15.62
C PRO A 230 -7.75 -2.88 -15.88
N ASP A 231 -7.35 -1.69 -16.33
CA ASP A 231 -8.25 -0.72 -16.94
C ASP A 231 -8.73 -1.30 -18.28
N PRO A 232 -10.06 -1.41 -18.53
CA PRO A 232 -10.60 -1.94 -19.78
C PRO A 232 -10.25 -1.11 -21.04
N ARG A 233 -9.43 -0.06 -20.93
CA ARG A 233 -9.02 0.81 -22.04
C ARG A 233 -7.64 0.50 -22.67
N ALA A 234 -6.91 -0.51 -22.22
CA ALA A 234 -5.53 -0.77 -22.68
C ALA A 234 -5.38 -1.73 -23.87
N VAL A 235 -6.42 -1.94 -24.68
CA VAL A 235 -6.30 -2.64 -25.98
C VAL A 235 -7.02 -1.81 -27.05
N GLN A 236 -6.27 -0.91 -27.68
CA GLN A 236 -6.54 -0.39 -29.01
C GLN A 236 -5.24 -0.43 -29.83
#